data_AF-A0A942RVE6-F1
#
_entry.id   AF-A0A942RVE6-F1
#
_cell.length_a   1.000
_cell.length_b   1.000
_cell.length_c   1.000
_cell.angle_alpha   90.00
_cell.angle_beta   90.00
_cell.angle_gamma   90.00
#
_symmetry.space_group_name_H-M   'P 1'
#
loop_
_entity.id
_entity.type
_entity.pdbx_description
1 polymer ?
#
loop_
_entity_poly.entity_id
_entity_poly.type
_entity_poly.pdbx_seq_one_letter_code
_entity_poly.pdbx_strand_id
1 'polypeptide(L)'
;MKRRNFLRNLGFTGGIFALPSVISETNAAAFEKENELVVKGKVISEGKGIAGVAVTDGTQVFKTNNKGEYQFTVKENADFVYISSPAGYAFDHTNFIARFFVPVKGKRGTLNHDFVLTKLNTNDQQHNFVVWADTQMISASDCEQLKATTVPDFKKLVQQYPANALFHGIGCGDLVWDKFEFFKDYKEAIAMTGVPFYNVIGNHDMDLNSRTDDYSAETFKEQFGPTYYSFNRGAIHYVVLDDVFFIGTAKKYIGYLTENQLAWLEKDLQMVSPGT
;
A
#
# COMPACT_ATOMS: atom_id res chain seq x y z
N MET A 1 27.04 -36.02 10.03
CA MET A 1 27.65 -35.38 11.22
C MET A 1 26.85 -34.10 11.51
N LYS A 2 26.14 -34.04 12.64
CA LYS A 2 25.04 -33.10 12.92
C LYS A 2 25.55 -31.86 13.67
N ARG A 3 25.24 -30.66 13.16
CA ARG A 3 25.59 -29.35 13.76
C ARG A 3 24.65 -28.98 14.92
N ARG A 4 24.94 -29.47 16.13
CA ARG A 4 24.42 -28.94 17.41
C ARG A 4 25.53 -29.06 18.43
N ASN A 5 26.30 -28.00 18.67
CA ASN A 5 27.17 -27.79 19.85
C ASN A 5 27.83 -26.41 19.84
N PHE A 6 27.04 -25.33 19.75
CA PHE A 6 27.56 -23.96 19.92
C PHE A 6 27.01 -23.25 21.18
N LEU A 7 26.08 -23.87 21.94
CA LEU A 7 25.45 -23.23 23.10
C LEU A 7 25.77 -23.91 24.44
N ARG A 8 26.96 -24.48 24.59
CA ARG A 8 27.44 -24.95 25.90
C ARG A 8 28.87 -24.45 26.09
N ASN A 9 29.01 -23.21 26.56
CA ASN A 9 30.11 -22.73 27.40
C ASN A 9 29.92 -21.25 27.75
N LEU A 10 28.96 -20.97 28.64
CA LEU A 10 28.99 -19.78 29.50
C LEU A 10 28.28 -20.16 30.80
N GLY A 11 29.00 -20.92 31.61
CA GLY A 11 28.62 -21.27 32.98
C GLY A 11 29.74 -20.86 33.93
N PHE A 12 29.37 -19.99 34.88
CA PHE A 12 29.90 -19.84 36.23
C PHE A 12 31.34 -19.34 36.45
N THR A 13 31.43 -18.03 36.67
CA THR A 13 32.22 -17.38 37.75
C THR A 13 31.38 -16.14 38.16
N GLY A 14 30.79 -16.02 39.34
CA GLY A 14 31.44 -15.96 40.65
C GLY A 14 31.64 -14.48 41.03
N GLY A 15 30.61 -13.82 41.58
CA GLY A 15 30.69 -12.44 42.05
C GLY A 15 29.39 -11.98 42.72
N ILE A 16 29.36 -12.00 44.05
CA ILE A 16 28.27 -11.42 44.85
C ILE A 16 28.44 -9.90 44.83
N PHE A 17 27.54 -9.20 44.14
CA PHE A 17 27.25 -7.80 44.40
C PHE A 17 25.80 -7.71 44.89
N ALA A 18 25.61 -7.40 46.16
CA ALA A 18 24.32 -7.03 46.70
C ALA A 18 23.94 -5.65 46.12
N LEU A 19 23.04 -5.64 45.14
CA LEU A 19 22.38 -4.40 44.71
C LEU A 19 21.21 -4.12 45.66
N PRO A 20 21.06 -2.89 46.18
CA PRO A 20 19.84 -2.52 46.87
C PRO A 20 18.67 -2.58 45.88
N SER A 21 17.61 -3.28 46.27
CA SER A 21 16.34 -3.29 45.55
C SER A 21 15.69 -1.92 45.64
N VAL A 22 16.05 -1.02 44.71
CA VAL A 22 15.23 0.13 44.39
C VAL A 22 14.21 -0.35 43.38
N ILE A 23 13.00 -0.62 43.87
CA ILE A 23 11.81 -0.78 43.03
C ILE A 23 11.58 0.58 42.37
N SER A 24 12.09 0.74 41.16
CA SER A 24 11.70 1.82 40.27
C SER A 24 10.44 1.38 39.54
N GLU A 25 9.30 1.42 40.22
CA GLU A 25 8.00 1.50 39.55
C GLU A 25 7.85 2.93 39.00
N THR A 26 8.65 3.26 37.99
CA THR A 26 8.56 4.52 37.27
C THR A 26 7.90 4.25 35.94
N ASN A 27 6.61 4.55 35.84
CA ASN A 27 5.94 5.12 34.66
C ASN A 27 6.32 4.59 33.26
N ALA A 28 6.68 3.33 33.09
CA ALA A 28 6.96 2.74 31.77
C ALA A 28 5.72 2.86 30.85
N ALA A 29 4.53 2.65 31.40
CA ALA A 29 3.26 2.78 30.68
C ALA A 29 2.90 4.23 30.27
N ALA A 30 3.51 5.25 30.89
CA ALA A 30 3.29 6.65 30.52
C ALA A 30 4.31 7.13 29.47
N PHE A 31 5.55 6.62 29.52
CA PHE A 31 6.57 6.88 28.49
C PHE A 31 6.29 6.14 27.17
N GLU A 32 5.67 4.95 27.21
CA GLU A 32 5.32 4.21 25.98
C GLU A 32 4.21 4.90 25.17
N LYS A 33 3.23 5.55 25.82
CA LYS A 33 2.10 6.21 25.12
C LYS A 33 2.47 7.42 24.28
N GLU A 34 3.58 8.11 24.57
CA GLU A 34 4.01 9.28 23.78
C GLU A 34 4.65 8.88 22.44
N ASN A 35 5.12 7.64 22.31
CA ASN A 35 5.78 7.15 21.08
C ASN A 35 4.87 6.36 20.15
N GLU A 36 3.64 6.06 20.57
CA GLU A 36 2.67 5.35 19.73
C GLU A 36 1.81 6.31 18.89
N LEU A 37 1.36 5.81 17.75
CA LEU A 37 0.32 6.46 16.96
C LEU A 37 -0.95 5.60 17.00
N VAL A 38 -2.03 6.15 17.52
CA VAL A 38 -3.38 5.59 17.39
C VAL A 38 -4.07 6.26 16.22
N VAL A 39 -4.56 5.48 15.27
CA VAL A 39 -5.41 5.98 14.18
C VAL A 39 -6.83 5.55 14.44
N LYS A 40 -7.79 6.47 14.26
CA LYS A 40 -9.22 6.18 14.36
C LYS A 40 -10.02 6.98 13.35
N GLY A 41 -11.19 6.48 13.00
CA GLY A 41 -12.16 7.17 12.17
C GLY A 41 -13.18 6.22 11.59
N LYS A 42 -13.75 6.58 10.44
CA LYS A 42 -14.82 5.82 9.78
C LYS A 42 -14.56 5.62 8.30
N VAL A 43 -15.04 4.50 7.77
CA VAL A 43 -15.28 4.34 6.34
C VAL A 43 -16.76 4.65 6.09
N ILE A 44 -17.04 5.68 5.30
CA ILE A 44 -18.40 6.21 5.11
C ILE A 44 -18.72 6.47 3.64
N SER A 45 -20.00 6.40 3.29
CA SER A 45 -20.54 6.91 2.03
C SER A 45 -21.86 7.61 2.32
N GLU A 46 -22.02 8.83 1.79
CA GLU A 46 -23.24 9.64 1.99
C GLU A 46 -23.66 9.75 3.47
N GLY A 47 -22.67 9.89 4.37
CA GLY A 47 -22.88 9.99 5.82
C GLY A 47 -23.21 8.67 6.54
N LYS A 48 -23.29 7.54 5.82
CA LYS A 48 -23.54 6.22 6.40
C LYS A 48 -22.24 5.42 6.52
N GLY A 49 -22.05 4.78 7.67
CA GLY A 49 -20.91 3.89 7.91
C GLY A 49 -20.98 2.61 7.07
N ILE A 50 -19.82 2.17 6.59
CA ILE A 50 -19.66 0.97 5.79
C ILE A 50 -18.96 -0.09 6.65
N ALA A 51 -19.68 -1.14 7.00
CA ALA A 51 -19.20 -2.22 7.84
C ALA A 51 -18.31 -3.21 7.08
N GLY A 52 -17.39 -3.87 7.79
CA GLY A 52 -16.59 -4.97 7.25
C GLY A 52 -15.50 -4.57 6.27
N VAL A 53 -15.20 -3.28 6.13
CA VAL A 53 -14.10 -2.80 5.28
C VAL A 53 -12.77 -3.08 5.97
N ALA A 54 -11.83 -3.68 5.26
CA ALA A 54 -10.48 -3.92 5.76
C ALA A 54 -9.70 -2.59 5.84
N VAL A 55 -9.05 -2.35 6.98
CA VAL A 55 -8.19 -1.20 7.25
C VAL A 55 -6.87 -1.71 7.80
N THR A 56 -5.75 -1.25 7.26
CA THR A 56 -4.43 -1.83 7.53
C THR A 56 -3.34 -0.76 7.60
N ASP A 57 -2.26 -1.07 8.31
CA ASP A 57 -1.00 -0.32 8.30
C ASP A 57 0.10 -1.00 7.45
N GLY A 58 -0.27 -2.00 6.64
CA GLY A 58 0.66 -2.86 5.89
C GLY A 58 1.20 -4.06 6.67
N THR A 59 0.87 -4.19 7.97
CA THR A 59 1.30 -5.36 8.76
C THR A 59 0.14 -6.00 9.52
N GLN A 60 -0.83 -5.19 9.96
CA GLN A 60 -2.03 -5.58 10.68
C GLN A 60 -3.24 -5.26 9.83
N VAL A 61 -4.30 -6.08 9.90
CA VAL A 61 -5.56 -5.84 9.18
C VAL A 61 -6.72 -5.90 10.16
N PHE A 62 -7.56 -4.87 10.16
CA PHE A 62 -8.75 -4.73 11.01
C PHE A 62 -9.99 -4.57 10.14
N LYS A 63 -11.17 -4.89 10.65
CA LYS A 63 -12.45 -4.62 9.98
C LYS A 63 -13.16 -3.45 10.64
N THR A 64 -13.79 -2.60 9.84
CA THR A 64 -14.74 -1.62 10.36
C THR A 64 -15.94 -2.30 11.02
N ASN A 65 -16.44 -1.71 12.10
CA ASN A 65 -17.63 -2.20 12.81
C ASN A 65 -18.94 -1.89 12.03
N ASN A 66 -20.10 -2.25 12.60
CA ASN A 66 -21.42 -2.00 11.99
C ASN A 66 -21.75 -0.52 11.74
N LYS A 67 -21.01 0.42 12.33
CA LYS A 67 -21.13 1.87 12.12
C LYS A 67 -20.03 2.42 11.21
N GLY A 68 -19.24 1.55 10.58
CA GLY A 68 -18.10 1.89 9.75
C GLY A 68 -16.86 2.36 10.52
N GLU A 69 -16.84 2.25 11.84
CA GLU A 69 -15.74 2.77 12.68
C GLU A 69 -14.57 1.81 12.75
N TYR A 70 -13.36 2.35 12.79
CA TYR A 70 -12.11 1.63 13.05
C TYR A 70 -11.23 2.41 14.04
N GLN A 71 -10.43 1.69 14.82
CA GLN A 71 -9.38 2.26 15.67
C GLN A 71 -8.32 1.20 15.97
N PHE A 72 -7.05 1.56 15.84
CA PHE A 72 -5.93 0.69 16.24
C PHE A 72 -4.63 1.48 16.45
N THR A 73 -3.68 0.88 17.15
CA THR A 73 -2.31 1.39 17.27
C THR A 73 -1.50 0.93 16.06
N VAL A 74 -0.93 1.90 15.34
CA VAL A 74 -0.12 1.70 14.14
C VAL A 74 1.26 1.18 14.51
N LYS A 75 1.80 0.23 13.74
CA LYS A 75 3.19 -0.25 13.93
C LYS A 75 4.21 0.85 13.62
N GLU A 76 5.32 0.86 14.36
CA GLU A 76 6.33 1.93 14.35
C GLU A 76 6.88 2.27 12.96
N ASN A 77 6.99 1.27 12.07
CA ASN A 77 7.54 1.40 10.72
C ASN A 77 6.48 1.50 9.61
N ALA A 78 5.21 1.71 9.95
CA ALA A 78 4.18 1.90 8.94
C ALA A 78 4.31 3.26 8.26
N ASP A 79 4.36 3.27 6.94
CA ASP A 79 4.36 4.51 6.16
C ASP A 79 2.93 5.05 5.97
N PHE A 80 1.95 4.15 5.89
CA PHE A 80 0.55 4.45 5.56
C PHE A 80 -0.43 3.68 6.45
N VAL A 81 -1.61 4.27 6.65
CA VAL A 81 -2.84 3.51 6.94
C VAL A 81 -3.74 3.59 5.73
N TYR A 82 -4.31 2.47 5.32
CA TYR A 82 -5.09 2.38 4.08
C TYR A 82 -6.19 1.33 4.16
N ILE A 83 -7.15 1.43 3.25
CA ILE A 83 -8.26 0.48 3.15
C ILE A 83 -8.11 -0.43 1.95
N SER A 84 -8.64 -1.65 2.05
CA SER A 84 -8.98 -2.41 0.85
C SER A 84 -10.29 -1.85 0.30
N SER A 85 -10.21 -1.10 -0.79
CA SER A 85 -11.39 -0.40 -1.33
C SER A 85 -12.53 -1.40 -1.58
N PRO A 86 -13.72 -1.22 -0.97
CA PRO A 86 -14.78 -2.20 -1.04
C PRO A 86 -15.50 -2.19 -2.41
N ALA A 87 -16.03 -3.35 -2.81
CA ALA A 87 -16.89 -3.47 -3.98
C ALA A 87 -18.15 -2.62 -3.84
N GLY A 88 -18.72 -2.18 -4.96
CA GLY A 88 -19.88 -1.30 -5.03
C GLY A 88 -19.59 0.19 -4.82
N TYR A 89 -18.32 0.59 -4.68
CA TYR A 89 -17.90 1.99 -4.52
C TYR A 89 -16.90 2.40 -5.60
N ALA A 90 -16.97 3.65 -6.04
CA ALA A 90 -15.97 4.23 -6.94
C ALA A 90 -14.61 4.27 -6.23
N PHE A 91 -13.53 4.11 -6.99
CA PHE A 91 -12.20 4.31 -6.46
C PHE A 91 -11.97 5.79 -6.21
N ASP A 92 -11.70 6.17 -4.96
CA ASP A 92 -11.29 7.54 -4.65
C ASP A 92 -9.94 7.82 -5.30
N HIS A 93 -9.75 9.04 -5.79
CA HIS A 93 -8.58 9.40 -6.58
C HIS A 93 -8.29 10.90 -6.62
N THR A 94 -7.03 11.25 -6.80
CA THR A 94 -6.60 12.61 -7.20
C THR A 94 -6.05 12.53 -8.61
N ASN A 95 -6.67 13.26 -9.55
CA ASN A 95 -6.32 13.21 -10.97
C ASN A 95 -6.20 11.77 -11.51
N PHE A 96 -7.21 10.94 -11.21
CA PHE A 96 -7.28 9.54 -11.62
C PHE A 96 -6.19 8.62 -11.06
N ILE A 97 -5.35 9.09 -10.13
CA ILE A 97 -4.47 8.23 -9.34
C ILE A 97 -5.19 7.85 -8.05
N ALA A 98 -5.37 6.55 -7.80
CA ALA A 98 -6.11 6.04 -6.64
C ALA A 98 -5.59 6.62 -5.31
N ARG A 99 -6.50 6.97 -4.41
CA ARG A 99 -6.24 7.52 -3.06
C ARG A 99 -7.08 6.79 -2.04
N PHE A 100 -6.52 5.72 -1.51
CA PHE A 100 -7.17 4.82 -0.53
C PHE A 100 -6.38 4.77 0.79
N PHE A 101 -5.48 5.73 1.01
CA PHE A 101 -4.49 5.73 2.08
C PHE A 101 -4.29 7.13 2.69
N VAL A 102 -3.78 7.15 3.92
CA VAL A 102 -3.29 8.33 4.62
C VAL A 102 -1.85 8.10 5.10
N PRO A 103 -0.91 9.02 4.85
CA PRO A 103 0.46 8.91 5.37
C PRO A 103 0.48 9.00 6.90
N VAL A 104 1.26 8.12 7.53
CA VAL A 104 1.42 8.04 9.00
C VAL A 104 2.87 8.02 9.47
N LYS A 105 3.83 7.90 8.55
CA LYS A 105 5.27 7.94 8.84
C LYS A 105 5.64 9.14 9.73
N GLY A 106 6.35 8.87 10.81
CA GLY A 106 6.83 9.88 11.76
C GLY A 106 5.73 10.56 12.61
N LYS A 107 4.45 10.18 12.48
CA LYS A 107 3.37 10.73 13.32
C LYS A 107 3.30 10.00 14.66
N ARG A 108 2.79 10.70 15.68
CA ARG A 108 2.63 10.24 17.06
C ARG A 108 1.30 10.76 17.64
N GLY A 109 0.84 10.16 18.74
CA GLY A 109 -0.40 10.57 19.40
C GLY A 109 -1.65 9.99 18.73
N THR A 110 -2.65 10.81 18.43
CA THR A 110 -3.90 10.37 17.79
C THR A 110 -4.12 11.06 16.46
N LEU A 111 -4.30 10.27 15.40
CA LEU A 111 -4.74 10.75 14.09
C LEU A 111 -6.20 10.35 13.86
N ASN A 112 -7.04 11.33 13.56
CA ASN A 112 -8.41 11.10 13.10
C ASN A 112 -8.43 11.17 11.57
N HIS A 113 -8.95 10.14 10.91
CA HIS A 113 -9.09 10.12 9.46
C HIS A 113 -10.32 9.33 9.05
N ASP A 114 -11.18 9.92 8.24
CA ASP A 114 -12.32 9.23 7.64
C ASP A 114 -12.02 8.94 6.18
N PHE A 115 -12.29 7.70 5.74
CA PHE A 115 -12.30 7.34 4.33
C PHE A 115 -13.71 7.55 3.78
N VAL A 116 -13.87 8.55 2.92
CA VAL A 116 -15.16 8.93 2.34
C VAL A 116 -15.26 8.36 0.93
N LEU A 117 -16.15 7.38 0.76
CA LEU A 117 -16.34 6.68 -0.51
C LEU A 117 -17.59 7.19 -1.23
N THR A 118 -17.55 7.11 -2.56
CA THR A 118 -18.71 7.39 -3.41
C THR A 118 -19.31 6.07 -3.87
N LYS A 119 -20.59 5.83 -3.56
CA LYS A 119 -21.28 4.62 -4.01
C LYS A 119 -21.45 4.63 -5.52
N LEU A 120 -21.23 3.48 -6.17
CA LEU A 120 -21.52 3.34 -7.59
C LEU A 120 -23.02 3.37 -7.87
N ASN A 121 -23.39 4.00 -8.98
CA ASN A 121 -24.76 4.01 -9.50
C ASN A 121 -25.07 2.79 -10.39
N THR A 122 -24.07 1.96 -10.67
CA THR A 122 -24.18 0.74 -11.48
C THR A 122 -23.58 -0.44 -10.73
N ASN A 123 -24.05 -1.64 -11.05
CA ASN A 123 -23.50 -2.88 -10.53
C ASN A 123 -22.09 -3.10 -11.10
N ASP A 124 -21.13 -3.45 -10.24
CA ASP A 124 -19.72 -3.65 -10.61
C ASP A 124 -19.30 -5.10 -10.82
N GLN A 125 -20.26 -6.03 -10.87
CA GLN A 125 -20.00 -7.43 -11.25
C GLN A 125 -19.46 -7.60 -12.68
N GLN A 126 -19.73 -6.64 -13.56
CA GLN A 126 -19.08 -6.55 -14.87
C GLN A 126 -18.26 -5.28 -14.91
N HIS A 127 -16.97 -5.44 -15.11
CA HIS A 127 -16.02 -4.34 -15.17
C HIS A 127 -14.85 -4.73 -16.06
N ASN A 128 -14.15 -3.72 -16.54
CA ASN A 128 -12.96 -3.87 -17.38
C ASN A 128 -11.74 -3.49 -16.55
N PHE A 129 -10.76 -4.39 -16.52
CA PHE A 129 -9.48 -4.20 -15.85
C PHE A 129 -8.38 -4.01 -16.88
N VAL A 130 -7.68 -2.89 -16.79
CA VAL A 130 -6.66 -2.47 -17.75
C VAL A 130 -5.29 -2.55 -17.10
N VAL A 131 -4.33 -3.10 -17.80
CA VAL A 131 -2.95 -3.22 -17.31
C VAL A 131 -2.05 -2.41 -18.23
N TRP A 132 -1.34 -1.44 -17.67
CA TRP A 132 -0.19 -0.82 -18.30
C TRP A 132 1.06 -1.32 -17.59
N ALA A 133 1.82 -2.18 -18.25
CA ALA A 133 3.08 -2.69 -17.72
C ALA A 133 4.24 -2.07 -18.50
N ASP A 134 5.33 -1.76 -17.79
CA ASP A 134 6.61 -1.37 -18.37
C ASP A 134 6.51 -0.17 -19.33
N THR A 135 5.83 0.91 -18.91
CA THR A 135 5.86 2.15 -19.71
C THR A 135 7.29 2.70 -19.82
N GLN A 136 8.14 2.41 -18.82
CA GLN A 136 9.60 2.58 -18.82
C GLN A 136 10.09 3.86 -19.50
N MET A 137 9.40 4.97 -19.23
CA MET A 137 9.71 6.24 -19.92
C MET A 137 11.12 6.68 -19.51
N ILE A 138 12.02 6.78 -20.49
CA ILE A 138 13.41 7.19 -20.29
C ILE A 138 13.67 8.61 -20.83
N SER A 139 12.78 9.12 -21.67
CA SER A 139 12.88 10.41 -22.33
C SER A 139 11.53 11.13 -22.48
N ALA A 140 11.59 12.42 -22.80
CA ALA A 140 10.41 13.20 -23.15
C ALA A 140 9.70 12.65 -24.40
N SER A 141 10.43 12.02 -25.33
CA SER A 141 9.82 11.39 -26.51
C SER A 141 8.93 10.21 -26.13
N ASP A 142 9.33 9.41 -25.12
CA ASP A 142 8.52 8.29 -24.64
C ASP A 142 7.26 8.78 -23.93
N CYS A 143 7.40 9.87 -23.16
CA CYS A 143 6.27 10.56 -22.52
C CYS A 143 5.25 11.05 -23.56
N GLU A 144 5.73 11.70 -24.62
CA GLU A 144 4.87 12.14 -25.72
C GLU A 144 4.27 10.96 -26.47
N GLN A 145 4.99 9.85 -26.67
CA GLN A 145 4.45 8.65 -27.29
C GLN A 145 3.29 8.06 -26.46
N LEU A 146 3.45 7.94 -25.14
CA LEU A 146 2.40 7.46 -24.24
C LEU A 146 1.15 8.35 -24.35
N LYS A 147 1.33 9.68 -24.30
CA LYS A 147 0.23 10.67 -24.35
C LYS A 147 -0.43 10.79 -25.73
N ALA A 148 0.33 10.66 -26.82
CA ALA A 148 -0.16 10.87 -28.19
C ALA A 148 -0.63 9.59 -28.88
N THR A 149 -0.22 8.41 -28.40
CA THR A 149 -0.54 7.12 -29.02
C THR A 149 -1.39 6.25 -28.09
N THR A 150 -0.82 5.81 -26.97
CA THR A 150 -1.45 4.84 -26.07
C THR A 150 -2.72 5.40 -25.43
N VAL A 151 -2.67 6.65 -24.95
CA VAL A 151 -3.84 7.30 -24.34
C VAL A 151 -5.01 7.44 -25.33
N PRO A 152 -4.85 8.02 -26.55
CA PRO A 152 -5.93 8.08 -27.52
C PRO A 152 -6.46 6.72 -27.95
N ASP A 153 -5.58 5.72 -28.11
CA ASP A 153 -6.00 4.36 -28.46
C ASP A 153 -6.85 3.73 -27.36
N PHE A 154 -6.42 3.86 -26.11
CA PHE A 154 -7.19 3.39 -24.97
C PHE A 154 -8.55 4.10 -24.86
N LYS A 155 -8.60 5.42 -25.08
CA LYS A 155 -9.88 6.16 -25.08
C LYS A 155 -10.82 5.68 -26.20
N LYS A 156 -10.29 5.37 -27.39
CA LYS A 156 -11.08 4.79 -28.47
C LYS A 156 -11.63 3.42 -28.08
N LEU A 157 -10.83 2.59 -27.40
CA LEU A 157 -11.31 1.31 -26.87
C LEU A 157 -12.44 1.51 -25.86
N VAL A 158 -12.27 2.40 -24.86
CA VAL A 158 -13.32 2.69 -23.87
C VAL A 158 -14.62 3.14 -24.53
N GLN A 159 -14.56 3.95 -25.60
CA GLN A 159 -15.73 4.41 -26.35
C GLN A 159 -16.48 3.31 -27.10
N GLN A 160 -15.88 2.13 -27.31
CA GLN A 160 -16.56 0.97 -27.91
C GLN A 160 -17.45 0.23 -26.91
N TYR A 161 -17.30 0.49 -25.61
CA TYR A 161 -18.12 -0.11 -24.56
C TYR A 161 -19.32 0.78 -24.24
N PRO A 162 -20.37 0.23 -23.60
CA PRO A 162 -21.48 1.04 -23.09
C PRO A 162 -21.00 2.19 -22.20
N ALA A 163 -21.66 3.34 -22.26
CA ALA A 163 -21.24 4.54 -21.52
C ALA A 163 -21.18 4.35 -19.98
N ASN A 164 -21.88 3.37 -19.44
CA ASN A 164 -21.87 3.00 -18.02
C ASN A 164 -20.94 1.81 -17.70
N ALA A 165 -20.15 1.32 -18.67
CA ALA A 165 -19.17 0.28 -18.42
C ALA A 165 -18.10 0.80 -17.46
N LEU A 166 -17.84 0.03 -16.41
CA LEU A 166 -16.82 0.39 -15.43
C LEU A 166 -15.44 0.01 -15.95
N PHE A 167 -14.50 0.94 -15.82
CA PHE A 167 -13.09 0.73 -16.13
C PHE A 167 -12.24 1.11 -14.92
N HIS A 168 -11.18 0.34 -14.70
CA HIS A 168 -10.09 0.74 -13.82
C HIS A 168 -8.79 0.15 -14.35
N GLY A 169 -7.69 0.82 -14.04
CA GLY A 169 -6.36 0.42 -14.48
C GLY A 169 -5.41 0.10 -13.34
N ILE A 170 -4.32 -0.58 -13.68
CA ILE A 170 -3.11 -0.62 -12.87
C ILE A 170 -1.88 -0.32 -13.73
N GLY A 171 -1.00 0.54 -13.21
CA GLY A 171 0.39 0.61 -13.63
C GLY A 171 1.16 -0.53 -12.97
N CYS A 172 1.57 -1.54 -13.74
CA CYS A 172 2.10 -2.81 -13.24
C CYS A 172 3.64 -2.78 -13.06
N GLY A 173 4.17 -1.69 -12.50
CA GLY A 173 5.61 -1.50 -12.31
C GLY A 173 6.34 -1.01 -13.54
N ASP A 174 7.58 -0.57 -13.30
CA ASP A 174 8.51 0.00 -14.27
C ASP A 174 7.85 1.14 -15.04
N LEU A 175 7.26 2.07 -14.28
CA LEU A 175 6.50 3.19 -14.80
C LEU A 175 7.43 4.17 -15.54
N VAL A 176 8.61 4.41 -14.96
CA VAL A 176 9.71 5.19 -15.55
C VAL A 176 11.00 4.38 -15.49
N TRP A 177 11.99 4.75 -16.30
CA TRP A 177 13.30 4.09 -16.31
C TRP A 177 14.32 4.81 -15.40
N ASP A 178 14.19 4.72 -14.07
CA ASP A 178 15.00 5.49 -13.10
C ASP A 178 14.87 7.04 -13.29
N LYS A 179 13.89 7.51 -14.08
CA LYS A 179 13.67 8.91 -14.46
C LYS A 179 12.46 9.49 -13.75
N PHE A 180 12.60 9.69 -12.44
CA PHE A 180 11.49 10.12 -11.57
C PHE A 180 10.88 11.46 -11.96
N GLU A 181 11.60 12.31 -12.71
CA GLU A 181 11.06 13.53 -13.30
C GLU A 181 9.87 13.28 -14.26
N PHE A 182 9.73 12.05 -14.81
CA PHE A 182 8.64 11.66 -15.70
C PHE A 182 7.45 11.00 -14.99
N PHE A 183 7.48 10.83 -13.65
CA PHE A 183 6.26 10.45 -12.93
C PHE A 183 5.13 11.48 -13.12
N LYS A 184 5.47 12.76 -13.33
CA LYS A 184 4.48 13.79 -13.66
C LYS A 184 3.80 13.51 -15.00
N ASP A 185 4.57 13.12 -16.01
CA ASP A 185 4.08 12.82 -17.37
C ASP A 185 3.26 11.52 -17.37
N TYR A 186 3.68 10.52 -16.60
CA TYR A 186 2.91 9.30 -16.36
C TYR A 186 1.53 9.61 -15.76
N LYS A 187 1.49 10.43 -14.70
CA LYS A 187 0.24 10.85 -14.05
C LYS A 187 -0.64 11.68 -14.97
N GLU A 188 -0.04 12.56 -15.79
CA GLU A 188 -0.77 13.31 -16.82
C GLU A 188 -1.40 12.36 -17.84
N ALA A 189 -0.65 11.38 -18.33
CA ALA A 189 -1.16 10.38 -19.27
C ALA A 189 -2.34 9.60 -18.69
N ILE A 190 -2.26 9.13 -17.44
CA ILE A 190 -3.39 8.50 -16.73
C ILE A 190 -4.58 9.46 -16.68
N ALA A 191 -4.37 10.71 -16.26
CA ALA A 191 -5.45 11.68 -16.14
C ALA A 191 -6.16 11.94 -17.47
N MET A 192 -5.41 11.96 -18.58
CA MET A 192 -5.97 12.13 -19.92
C MET A 192 -6.89 10.96 -20.34
N THR A 193 -6.69 9.75 -19.80
CA THR A 193 -7.55 8.58 -20.07
C THR A 193 -8.96 8.77 -19.52
N GLY A 194 -9.10 9.48 -18.39
CA GLY A 194 -10.35 9.57 -17.63
C GLY A 194 -10.71 8.29 -16.86
N VAL A 195 -9.79 7.34 -16.73
CA VAL A 195 -9.97 6.08 -16.00
C VAL A 195 -9.06 6.08 -14.77
N PRO A 196 -9.56 5.71 -13.58
CA PRO A 196 -8.73 5.67 -12.37
C PRO A 196 -7.75 4.49 -12.40
N PHE A 197 -6.51 4.74 -11.98
CA PHE A 197 -5.42 3.77 -11.92
C PHE A 197 -4.91 3.59 -10.49
N TYR A 198 -4.77 2.34 -10.11
CA TYR A 198 -3.82 1.88 -9.08
C TYR A 198 -2.41 1.79 -9.69
N ASN A 199 -1.38 1.68 -8.85
CA ASN A 199 0.00 1.52 -9.33
C ASN A 199 0.80 0.64 -8.38
N VAL A 200 1.68 -0.19 -8.92
CA VAL A 200 2.69 -0.93 -8.16
C VAL A 200 4.08 -0.49 -8.62
N ILE A 201 5.03 -0.58 -7.72
CA ILE A 201 6.43 -0.24 -7.97
C ILE A 201 7.06 -1.32 -8.85
N GLY A 202 7.95 -0.91 -9.76
CA GLY A 202 8.88 -1.82 -10.42
C GLY A 202 10.33 -1.54 -10.06
N ASN A 203 11.23 -2.33 -10.62
CA ASN A 203 12.66 -2.24 -10.33
C ASN A 203 13.31 -0.94 -10.82
N HIS A 204 12.75 -0.32 -11.85
CA HIS A 204 13.17 0.99 -12.33
C HIS A 204 12.52 2.17 -11.60
N ASP A 205 11.58 1.89 -10.71
CA ASP A 205 10.90 2.90 -9.89
C ASP A 205 11.53 3.02 -8.48
N MET A 206 12.63 2.30 -8.22
CA MET A 206 13.32 2.27 -6.93
C MET A 206 14.37 3.38 -6.76
N ASP A 207 14.45 3.94 -5.55
CA ASP A 207 15.52 4.84 -5.12
C ASP A 207 16.88 4.10 -5.07
N LEU A 208 17.64 4.18 -6.16
CA LEU A 208 18.90 3.45 -6.34
C LEU A 208 20.05 3.84 -5.40
N ASN A 209 19.90 4.97 -4.69
CA ASN A 209 20.88 5.48 -3.71
C ASN A 209 20.54 5.08 -2.27
N SER A 210 19.42 4.38 -2.04
CA SER A 210 19.04 3.89 -0.73
C SER A 210 20.02 2.83 -0.22
N ARG A 211 20.07 2.66 1.10
CA ARG A 211 20.97 1.68 1.74
C ARG A 211 20.30 0.33 2.00
N THR A 212 18.97 0.30 2.05
CA THR A 212 18.15 -0.87 2.35
C THR A 212 16.88 -0.84 1.50
N ASP A 213 16.24 -2.00 1.40
CA ASP A 213 14.94 -2.20 0.76
C ASP A 213 13.83 -1.31 1.33
N ASP A 214 13.76 -1.20 2.67
CA ASP A 214 12.73 -0.39 3.34
C ASP A 214 12.64 1.07 2.83
N TYR A 215 13.78 1.63 2.39
CA TYR A 215 13.90 3.00 1.89
C TYR A 215 14.07 3.07 0.36
N SER A 216 14.09 1.96 -0.38
CA SER A 216 14.26 2.00 -1.84
C SER A 216 12.99 2.35 -2.60
N ALA A 217 11.88 2.64 -1.90
CA ALA A 217 10.59 2.96 -2.51
C ALA A 217 10.05 4.32 -2.07
N GLU A 218 10.85 5.18 -1.42
CA GLU A 218 10.35 6.44 -0.83
C GLU A 218 9.78 7.37 -1.90
N THR A 219 10.49 7.58 -3.02
CA THR A 219 10.02 8.45 -4.09
C THR A 219 8.72 7.88 -4.70
N PHE A 220 8.65 6.58 -4.95
CA PHE A 220 7.42 5.93 -5.42
C PHE A 220 6.27 6.13 -4.42
N LYS A 221 6.51 5.89 -3.13
CA LYS A 221 5.51 6.01 -2.06
C LYS A 221 4.95 7.43 -1.94
N GLU A 222 5.79 8.45 -2.07
CA GLU A 222 5.35 9.85 -2.12
C GLU A 222 4.42 10.11 -3.32
N GLN A 223 4.72 9.49 -4.47
CA GLN A 223 3.95 9.70 -5.68
C GLN A 223 2.61 8.93 -5.70
N PHE A 224 2.61 7.67 -5.24
CA PHE A 224 1.53 6.70 -5.50
C PHE A 224 0.97 6.00 -4.26
N GLY A 225 1.68 5.98 -3.13
CA GLY A 225 1.22 5.36 -1.88
C GLY A 225 1.87 4.02 -1.54
N PRO A 226 1.17 3.12 -0.82
CA PRO A 226 1.74 1.84 -0.40
C PRO A 226 2.16 0.97 -1.60
N THR A 227 3.23 0.18 -1.46
CA THR A 227 3.76 -0.66 -2.54
C THR A 227 3.04 -2.01 -2.69
N TYR A 228 2.27 -2.41 -1.67
CA TYR A 228 1.39 -3.57 -1.70
C TYR A 228 0.09 -3.23 -0.99
N TYR A 229 -1.02 -3.77 -1.49
CA TYR A 229 -2.38 -3.50 -1.03
C TYR A 229 -3.37 -4.44 -1.73
N SER A 230 -4.63 -4.39 -1.31
CA SER A 230 -5.72 -5.08 -1.99
C SER A 230 -6.90 -4.15 -2.24
N PHE A 231 -7.79 -4.54 -3.16
CA PHE A 231 -9.05 -3.86 -3.39
C PHE A 231 -10.08 -4.81 -4.00
N ASN A 232 -11.34 -4.44 -3.91
CA ASN A 232 -12.46 -5.24 -4.40
C ASN A 232 -13.17 -4.50 -5.53
N ARG A 233 -13.59 -5.24 -6.55
CA ARG A 233 -14.48 -4.76 -7.62
C ARG A 233 -15.40 -5.91 -8.03
N GLY A 234 -16.70 -5.73 -7.85
CA GLY A 234 -17.66 -6.83 -7.99
C GLY A 234 -17.31 -7.99 -7.06
N ALA A 235 -17.23 -9.19 -7.63
CA ALA A 235 -16.85 -10.42 -6.92
C ALA A 235 -15.33 -10.70 -6.89
N ILE A 236 -14.49 -9.80 -7.43
CA ILE A 236 -13.04 -10.02 -7.51
C ILE A 236 -12.33 -9.28 -6.39
N HIS A 237 -11.47 -10.01 -5.68
CA HIS A 237 -10.50 -9.48 -4.74
C HIS A 237 -9.12 -9.40 -5.42
N TYR A 238 -8.67 -8.19 -5.70
CA TYR A 238 -7.37 -7.93 -6.31
C TYR A 238 -6.33 -7.77 -5.22
N VAL A 239 -5.21 -8.47 -5.37
CA VAL A 239 -4.04 -8.35 -4.50
C VAL A 239 -2.87 -7.84 -5.34
N VAL A 240 -2.23 -6.79 -4.85
CA VAL A 240 -1.06 -6.16 -5.46
C VAL A 240 0.09 -6.31 -4.48
N LEU A 241 1.21 -6.89 -4.94
CA LEU A 241 2.39 -7.18 -4.14
C LEU A 241 3.62 -6.54 -4.78
N ASP A 242 4.56 -6.16 -3.94
CA ASP A 242 5.86 -5.63 -4.33
C ASP A 242 6.87 -6.79 -4.28
N ASP A 243 7.28 -7.27 -5.44
CA ASP A 243 8.24 -8.36 -5.57
C ASP A 243 9.69 -7.88 -5.75
N VAL A 244 9.93 -6.56 -5.71
CA VAL A 244 11.23 -5.97 -6.00
C VAL A 244 11.98 -5.74 -4.70
N PHE A 245 12.82 -6.70 -4.31
CA PHE A 245 13.63 -6.56 -3.10
C PHE A 245 15.02 -6.01 -3.38
N PHE A 246 15.28 -4.75 -3.03
CA PHE A 246 16.54 -4.05 -3.25
C PHE A 246 17.65 -4.52 -2.30
N ILE A 247 18.80 -4.88 -2.87
CA ILE A 247 19.92 -5.44 -2.08
C ILE A 247 21.00 -4.42 -1.69
N GLY A 248 20.68 -3.12 -1.72
CA GLY A 248 21.58 -2.05 -1.26
C GLY A 248 22.70 -1.70 -2.25
N THR A 249 22.58 -2.12 -3.51
CA THR A 249 23.51 -1.78 -4.60
C THR A 249 22.71 -1.31 -5.80
N ALA A 250 23.06 -0.16 -6.37
CA ALA A 250 22.36 0.43 -7.50
C ALA A 250 22.05 -0.62 -8.60
N LYS A 251 20.78 -0.67 -9.02
CA LYS A 251 20.25 -1.59 -10.03
C LYS A 251 20.35 -3.08 -9.69
N LYS A 252 20.52 -3.42 -8.40
CA LYS A 252 20.52 -4.81 -7.93
C LYS A 252 19.33 -5.04 -7.02
N TYR A 253 18.54 -6.03 -7.38
CA TYR A 253 17.42 -6.55 -6.60
C TYR A 253 17.34 -8.07 -6.77
N ILE A 254 16.54 -8.70 -5.93
CA ILE A 254 16.05 -10.07 -6.12
C ILE A 254 14.54 -10.06 -6.15
N GLY A 255 13.93 -10.97 -6.90
CA GLY A 255 12.49 -11.21 -6.83
C GLY A 255 12.15 -11.86 -5.48
N TYR A 256 11.57 -11.10 -4.55
CA TYR A 256 11.29 -11.60 -3.20
C TYR A 256 10.15 -10.83 -2.54
N LEU A 257 9.16 -11.58 -2.07
CA LEU A 257 8.10 -11.07 -1.20
C LEU A 257 8.58 -11.14 0.24
N THR A 258 8.56 -10.02 0.95
CA THR A 258 8.99 -9.99 2.34
C THR A 258 8.01 -10.75 3.23
N GLU A 259 8.51 -11.30 4.34
CA GLU A 259 7.65 -11.99 5.33
C GLU A 259 6.57 -11.06 5.89
N ASN A 260 6.83 -9.74 5.95
CA ASN A 260 5.82 -8.76 6.33
C ASN A 260 4.67 -8.71 5.32
N GLN A 261 4.97 -8.69 4.02
CA GLN A 261 3.96 -8.73 2.96
C GLN A 261 3.18 -10.04 2.98
N LEU A 262 3.85 -11.18 3.16
CA LEU A 262 3.20 -12.49 3.24
C LEU A 262 2.29 -12.61 4.47
N ALA A 263 2.74 -12.13 5.63
CA ALA A 263 1.93 -12.11 6.85
C ALA A 263 0.75 -11.14 6.77
N TRP A 264 0.92 -10.02 6.06
CA TRP A 264 -0.18 -9.11 5.72
C TRP A 264 -1.19 -9.81 4.80
N LEU A 265 -0.70 -10.46 3.74
CA LEU A 265 -1.53 -11.15 2.76
C LEU A 265 -2.37 -12.25 3.40
N GLU A 266 -1.80 -13.04 4.32
CA GLU A 266 -2.57 -14.04 5.08
C GLU A 266 -3.74 -13.40 5.84
N LYS A 267 -3.51 -12.27 6.51
CA LYS A 267 -4.55 -11.55 7.26
C LYS A 267 -5.57 -10.89 6.35
N ASP A 268 -5.15 -10.38 5.20
CA ASP A 268 -6.05 -9.80 4.20
C ASP A 268 -6.98 -10.86 3.61
N LEU A 269 -6.44 -12.02 3.24
CA LEU A 269 -7.23 -13.15 2.72
C LEU A 269 -8.19 -13.74 3.76
N GLN A 270 -7.90 -13.66 5.06
CA GLN A 270 -8.86 -13.99 6.12
C GLN A 270 -10.09 -13.07 6.12
N MET A 271 -10.02 -11.91 5.46
CA MET A 271 -11.14 -10.99 5.32
C MET A 271 -12.09 -11.41 4.19
N VAL A 272 -11.63 -12.25 3.27
CA VAL A 272 -12.37 -12.78 2.12
C VAL A 272 -13.10 -14.07 2.52
N SER A 273 -14.30 -14.28 1.98
CA SER A 273 -15.07 -15.49 2.30
C SER A 273 -14.51 -16.71 1.56
N PRO A 274 -14.40 -17.89 2.17
CA PRO A 274 -13.91 -19.08 1.48
C PRO A 274 -14.74 -19.42 0.24
N GLY A 275 -14.07 -19.70 -0.88
CA GLY A 275 -14.71 -20.13 -2.13
C GLY A 275 -15.33 -19.02 -2.98
N THR A 276 -15.02 -17.76 -2.68
CA THR A 276 -15.26 -16.62 -3.59
C THR A 276 -14.21 -16.54 -4.68
#